data_AF-A0A672KRC3-F1
#
_entry.id   AF-A0A672KRC3-F1
#
_cell.length_a   1.000
_cell.length_b   1.000
_cell.length_c   1.000
_cell.angle_alpha   90.00
_cell.angle_beta   90.00
_cell.angle_gamma   90.00
#
_symmetry.space_group_name_H-M   'P 1'
#
loop_
_entity.id
_entity.type
_entity.pdbx_description
1 polymer ?
#
loop_
_entity_poly.entity_id
_entity_poly.type
_entity_poly.pdbx_seq_one_letter_code
_entity_poly.pdbx_strand_id
1 'polypeptide(L)'
;MGSLTPLRMHCKSCALVTSSGHMTGSGRGAEIDRKECVIRMNDAPTQGYQRDVGQRTSLRVVAHSSMQRVLRYRLELLNSSQNTFFIFWGPGNYMRQNGKGLVYNNLRLLKQMMPKLQVYVISRLKMQHFDELFKKETGKDRKRSNSWLSTGWFTMAIAVEICDRIDVYGMIPPEFCKSPKLELSVPYHYYEPAGPDECKMYLSHEQGRHGSHHRFITEKRVFANWARMFNIHFYQPDWRPAPVTKNSTDS
;
A
#
# COMPACT_ATOMS: atom_id res chain seq x y z
N MET A 1 10.28 2.52 22.81
CA MET A 1 10.85 1.73 21.71
C MET A 1 12.36 1.85 21.85
N GLY A 2 12.98 0.88 22.51
CA GLY A 2 14.43 0.75 22.64
C GLY A 2 14.90 -0.35 21.69
N SER A 3 16.05 -0.14 21.07
CA SER A 3 16.70 -0.91 19.99
C SER A 3 15.95 -0.99 18.64
N LEU A 4 16.68 -0.69 17.56
CA LEU A 4 16.21 -0.87 16.18
C LEU A 4 16.27 -2.36 15.84
N THR A 5 15.18 -3.08 16.07
CA THR A 5 15.08 -4.48 15.65
C THR A 5 14.53 -4.54 14.22
N PRO A 6 15.26 -5.12 13.25
CA PRO A 6 14.75 -5.32 11.89
C PRO A 6 13.50 -6.20 11.88
N LEU A 7 12.58 -5.95 10.95
CA LEU A 7 11.48 -6.86 10.69
C LEU A 7 12.05 -8.18 10.15
N ARG A 8 11.69 -9.30 10.77
CA ARG A 8 12.01 -10.65 10.27
C ARG A 8 10.71 -11.31 9.84
N MET A 9 10.41 -11.20 8.56
CA MET A 9 9.22 -11.76 7.93
C MET A 9 9.58 -12.20 6.52
N HIS A 10 9.20 -13.42 6.16
CA HIS A 10 9.27 -13.96 4.80
C HIS A 10 8.07 -14.89 4.61
N CYS A 11 7.46 -14.86 3.42
CA CYS A 11 6.31 -15.68 3.08
C CYS A 11 6.43 -16.20 1.66
N LYS A 12 6.08 -17.46 1.44
CA LYS A 12 6.06 -18.07 0.09
C LYS A 12 4.95 -17.48 -0.78
N SER A 13 3.83 -17.08 -0.18
CA SER A 13 2.71 -16.49 -0.90
C SER A 13 2.04 -15.35 -0.12
N CYS A 14 1.88 -14.22 -0.79
CA CYS A 14 1.25 -13.04 -0.23
C CYS A 14 0.00 -12.64 -1.02
N ALA A 15 -1.08 -12.31 -0.31
CA ALA A 15 -2.17 -11.49 -0.84
C ALA A 15 -1.94 -10.04 -0.41
N LEU A 16 -1.77 -9.13 -1.37
CA LEU A 16 -1.77 -7.69 -1.13
C LEU A 16 -3.13 -7.14 -1.53
N VAL A 17 -3.92 -6.74 -0.54
CA VAL A 17 -5.26 -6.21 -0.75
C VAL A 17 -5.20 -4.70 -0.71
N THR A 18 -5.48 -4.04 -1.84
CA THR A 18 -5.58 -2.58 -1.86
C THR A 18 -6.88 -2.12 -1.20
N SER A 19 -7.03 -0.80 -1.06
CA SER A 19 -8.27 -0.21 -0.58
C SER A 19 -9.32 0.00 -1.68
N SER A 20 -9.05 -0.30 -2.95
CA SER A 20 -9.89 0.09 -4.09
C SER A 20 -11.33 -0.42 -4.00
N GLY A 21 -12.29 0.40 -4.48
CA GLY A 21 -13.70 0.01 -4.64
C GLY A 21 -13.93 -1.18 -5.57
N HIS A 22 -12.97 -1.54 -6.42
CA HIS A 22 -13.02 -2.75 -7.23
C HIS A 22 -13.10 -4.04 -6.41
N MET A 23 -12.78 -3.99 -5.11
CA MET A 23 -12.97 -5.13 -4.22
C MET A 23 -14.44 -5.41 -3.89
N THR A 24 -15.32 -4.40 -3.94
CA THR A 24 -16.74 -4.56 -3.60
C THR A 24 -17.42 -5.57 -4.53
N GLY A 25 -18.05 -6.60 -3.95
CA GLY A 25 -18.72 -7.67 -4.70
C GLY A 25 -17.79 -8.66 -5.38
N SER A 26 -16.47 -8.60 -5.13
CA SER A 26 -15.50 -9.50 -5.76
C SER A 26 -15.59 -10.96 -5.32
N GLY A 27 -16.10 -11.24 -4.12
CA GLY A 27 -16.18 -12.60 -3.57
C GLY A 27 -14.83 -13.28 -3.31
N ARG A 28 -13.73 -12.51 -3.30
CA ARG A 28 -12.34 -13.03 -3.24
C ARG A 28 -11.86 -13.35 -1.83
N GLY A 29 -12.66 -13.09 -0.79
CA GLY A 29 -12.21 -13.13 0.60
C GLY A 29 -11.63 -14.48 1.04
N ALA A 30 -12.27 -15.59 0.64
CA ALA A 30 -11.77 -16.93 0.94
C ALA A 30 -10.46 -17.25 0.21
N GLU A 31 -10.24 -16.71 -0.99
CA GLU A 31 -8.99 -16.86 -1.75
C GLU A 31 -7.84 -16.09 -1.09
N ILE A 32 -8.13 -14.84 -0.69
CA ILE A 32 -7.19 -13.98 0.05
C ILE A 32 -6.74 -14.66 1.34
N ASP A 33 -7.70 -15.17 2.13
CA ASP A 33 -7.42 -15.79 3.43
C ASP A 33 -6.69 -17.14 3.32
N ARG A 34 -6.57 -17.74 2.13
CA ARG A 34 -5.74 -18.94 1.90
C ARG A 34 -4.26 -18.62 1.72
N LYS A 35 -3.87 -17.36 1.48
CA LYS A 35 -2.45 -17.01 1.36
C LYS A 35 -1.74 -17.09 2.71
N GLU A 36 -0.44 -17.38 2.67
CA GLU A 36 0.36 -17.45 3.88
C GLU A 36 0.34 -16.12 4.63
N CYS A 37 0.56 -15.03 3.89
CA CYS A 37 0.53 -13.67 4.40
C CYS A 37 -0.51 -12.80 3.70
N VAL A 38 -1.29 -12.04 4.48
CA VAL A 38 -2.22 -11.03 3.96
C VAL A 38 -1.73 -9.65 4.35
N ILE A 39 -1.47 -8.81 3.35
CA ILE A 39 -0.93 -7.46 3.49
C ILE A 39 -2.05 -6.44 3.22
N ARG A 40 -2.27 -5.53 4.16
CA ARG A 40 -3.28 -4.46 4.06
C ARG A 40 -2.67 -3.08 4.31
N MET A 41 -3.42 -2.03 4.01
CA MET A 41 -2.95 -0.65 4.12
C MET A 41 -3.85 0.20 5.01
N ASN A 42 -3.22 1.13 5.73
CA ASN A 42 -3.87 2.20 6.49
C ASN A 42 -5.04 1.68 7.36
N ASP A 43 -6.20 2.32 7.27
CA ASP A 43 -7.42 2.03 8.02
C ASP A 43 -8.43 1.16 7.24
N ALA A 44 -8.00 0.48 6.18
CA ALA A 44 -8.89 -0.40 5.40
C ALA A 44 -9.46 -1.53 6.28
N PRO A 45 -10.79 -1.58 6.53
CA PRO A 45 -11.42 -2.51 7.45
C PRO A 45 -11.55 -3.91 6.85
N THR A 46 -11.93 -4.88 7.67
CA THR A 46 -12.35 -6.20 7.18
C THR A 46 -13.76 -6.55 7.63
N GLN A 47 -14.19 -5.98 8.75
CA GLN A 47 -15.51 -6.19 9.29
C GLN A 47 -16.55 -5.57 8.35
N GLY A 48 -17.55 -6.37 7.96
CA GLY A 48 -18.56 -5.99 6.98
C GLY A 48 -18.17 -6.26 5.52
N TYR A 49 -16.90 -6.59 5.25
CA TYR A 49 -16.37 -6.79 3.90
C TYR A 49 -15.72 -8.17 3.70
N GLN A 50 -15.87 -9.08 4.67
CA GLN A 50 -15.14 -10.36 4.72
C GLN A 50 -15.29 -11.21 3.46
N ARG A 51 -16.48 -11.22 2.86
CA ARG A 51 -16.77 -11.96 1.63
C ARG A 51 -15.85 -11.55 0.48
N ASP A 52 -15.52 -10.27 0.42
CA ASP A 52 -14.78 -9.67 -0.67
C ASP A 52 -13.29 -9.54 -0.37
N VAL A 53 -12.95 -9.09 0.85
CA VAL A 53 -11.57 -8.75 1.19
C VAL A 53 -10.91 -9.73 2.16
N GLY A 54 -11.64 -10.72 2.68
CA GLY A 54 -11.15 -11.66 3.69
C GLY A 54 -11.09 -11.07 5.09
N GLN A 55 -10.67 -11.88 6.06
CA GLN A 55 -10.61 -11.54 7.49
C GLN A 55 -9.17 -11.44 8.01
N ARG A 56 -8.22 -12.14 7.39
CA ARG A 56 -6.85 -12.23 7.90
C ARG A 56 -6.07 -10.95 7.58
N THR A 57 -5.17 -10.59 8.48
CA THR A 57 -4.16 -9.56 8.27
C THR A 57 -2.87 -10.01 8.95
N SER A 58 -1.82 -10.27 8.17
CA SER A 58 -0.49 -10.61 8.68
C SER A 58 0.40 -9.37 8.81
N LEU A 59 0.28 -8.44 7.85
CA LEU A 59 1.04 -7.19 7.81
C LEU A 59 0.12 -6.02 7.44
N ARG A 60 0.27 -4.90 8.14
CA ARG A 60 -0.41 -3.64 7.81
C ARG A 60 0.57 -2.48 7.71
N VAL A 61 0.60 -1.84 6.56
CA VAL A 61 1.45 -0.66 6.31
C VAL A 61 0.59 0.61 6.46
N VAL A 62 0.99 1.52 7.35
CA VAL A 62 0.16 2.66 7.77
C VAL A 62 0.91 3.97 7.57
N ALA A 63 0.33 4.87 6.76
CA ALA A 63 0.81 6.23 6.66
C ALA A 63 0.51 7.03 7.93
N HIS A 64 1.39 7.98 8.26
CA HIS A 64 1.22 8.90 9.39
C HIS A 64 -0.14 9.61 9.42
N SER A 65 -0.66 9.96 8.24
CA SER A 65 -1.95 10.62 8.06
C SER A 65 -3.15 9.72 8.42
N SER A 66 -2.96 8.40 8.42
CA SER A 66 -4.00 7.41 8.77
C SER A 66 -3.96 7.00 10.24
N MET A 67 -2.94 7.45 11.00
CA MET A 67 -2.75 7.07 12.41
C MET A 67 -3.99 7.32 13.26
N GLN A 68 -4.61 8.49 13.13
CA GLN A 68 -5.79 8.86 13.93
C GLN A 68 -7.01 7.98 13.61
N ARG A 69 -7.20 7.60 12.33
CA ARG A 69 -8.29 6.70 11.94
C ARG A 69 -8.03 5.28 12.44
N VAL A 70 -6.78 4.81 12.37
CA VAL A 70 -6.40 3.50 12.94
C VAL A 70 -6.65 3.45 14.45
N LEU A 71 -6.29 4.50 15.19
CA LEU A 71 -6.57 4.57 16.64
C LEU A 71 -8.07 4.65 16.97
N ARG A 72 -8.85 5.36 16.13
CA ARG A 72 -10.32 5.44 16.27
C ARG A 72 -10.94 4.05 16.15
N TYR A 73 -10.52 3.26 15.17
CA TYR A 73 -11.01 1.90 14.93
C TYR A 73 -10.15 0.81 15.59
N ARG A 74 -9.50 1.11 16.72
CA ARG A 74 -8.57 0.18 17.40
C ARG A 74 -9.16 -1.19 17.74
N LEU A 75 -10.46 -1.24 18.09
CA LEU A 75 -11.11 -2.51 18.44
C LEU A 75 -11.13 -3.46 17.24
N GLU A 76 -11.42 -2.93 16.05
CA GLU A 76 -11.40 -3.73 14.83
C GLU A 76 -9.96 -3.98 14.36
N LEU A 77 -9.16 -2.92 14.23
CA LEU A 77 -7.89 -2.96 13.50
C LEU A 77 -6.70 -3.44 14.34
N LEU A 78 -6.71 -3.25 15.66
CA LEU A 78 -5.58 -3.59 16.54
C LEU A 78 -5.90 -4.76 17.47
N ASN A 79 -7.12 -4.85 18.02
CA ASN A 79 -7.46 -5.91 18.97
C ASN A 79 -7.72 -7.26 18.30
N SER A 80 -8.25 -7.28 17.08
CA SER A 80 -8.43 -8.51 16.28
C SER A 80 -7.11 -9.04 15.69
N SER A 81 -6.03 -8.29 15.84
CA SER A 81 -4.77 -8.45 15.10
C SER A 81 -3.72 -9.22 15.91
N GLN A 82 -4.08 -10.42 16.40
CA GLN A 82 -3.10 -11.31 17.02
C GLN A 82 -2.02 -11.67 16.00
N ASN A 83 -0.76 -11.44 16.34
CA ASN A 83 0.42 -11.69 15.50
C ASN A 83 0.49 -10.86 14.19
N THR A 84 -0.26 -9.77 14.08
CA THR A 84 -0.12 -8.84 12.95
C THR A 84 1.04 -7.87 13.16
N PHE A 85 1.87 -7.71 12.13
CA PHE A 85 2.91 -6.69 12.06
C PHE A 85 2.32 -5.36 11.57
N PHE A 86 2.65 -4.27 12.23
CA PHE A 86 2.29 -2.92 11.80
C PHE A 86 3.54 -2.13 11.45
N ILE A 87 3.63 -1.62 10.24
CA ILE A 87 4.72 -0.76 9.79
C ILE A 87 4.18 0.65 9.56
N PHE A 88 4.66 1.61 10.33
CA PHE A 88 4.27 3.01 10.19
C PHE A 88 5.32 3.80 9.42
N TRP A 89 4.87 4.71 8.56
CA TRP A 89 5.75 5.60 7.79
C TRP A 89 5.20 7.02 7.75
N GLY A 90 6.09 8.00 7.59
CA GLY A 90 5.67 9.39 7.50
C GLY A 90 6.83 10.38 7.33
N PRO A 91 6.50 11.67 7.13
CA PRO A 91 7.48 12.72 7.06
C PRO A 91 8.32 12.81 8.35
N GLY A 92 9.59 13.18 8.20
CA GLY A 92 10.56 13.16 9.29
C GLY A 92 10.14 13.96 10.51
N ASN A 93 9.44 15.09 10.34
CA ASN A 93 8.94 15.94 11.44
C ASN A 93 7.89 15.23 12.32
N TYR A 94 7.04 14.36 11.76
CA TYR A 94 6.06 13.58 12.52
C TYR A 94 6.65 12.33 13.17
N MET A 95 7.79 11.84 12.66
CA MET A 95 8.43 10.59 13.08
C MET A 95 9.66 10.79 13.98
N ARG A 96 9.96 12.03 14.41
CA ARG A 96 11.14 12.34 15.25
C ARG A 96 11.03 11.66 16.62
N GLN A 97 12.14 11.10 17.08
CA GLN A 97 12.22 10.41 18.37
C GLN A 97 12.56 11.33 19.56
N ASN A 98 12.87 12.60 19.28
CA ASN A 98 13.27 13.60 20.28
C ASN A 98 12.09 14.22 21.05
N GLY A 99 10.97 13.50 21.17
CA GLY A 99 9.75 13.97 21.83
C GLY A 99 8.91 14.96 21.02
N LYS A 100 9.37 15.43 19.85
CA LYS A 100 8.60 16.36 18.98
C LYS A 100 7.83 15.68 17.85
N GLY A 101 8.05 14.38 17.61
CA GLY A 101 7.36 13.62 16.57
C GLY A 101 6.00 13.14 17.02
N LEU A 102 4.93 13.84 16.63
CA LEU A 102 3.56 13.53 17.07
C LEU A 102 3.17 12.06 16.82
N VAL A 103 3.45 11.52 15.63
CA VAL A 103 3.11 10.13 15.31
C VAL A 103 4.00 9.15 16.06
N TYR A 104 5.31 9.41 16.13
CA TYR A 104 6.22 8.56 16.91
C TYR A 104 5.83 8.49 18.40
N ASN A 105 5.45 9.62 18.99
CA ASN A 105 4.98 9.68 20.37
C ASN A 105 3.71 8.85 20.58
N ASN A 106 2.73 8.95 19.67
CA ASN A 106 1.52 8.12 19.72
C ASN A 106 1.86 6.62 19.59
N LEU A 107 2.79 6.25 18.72
CA LEU A 107 3.24 4.86 18.58
C LEU A 107 3.95 4.34 19.83
N ARG A 108 4.72 5.20 20.51
CA ARG A 108 5.34 4.87 21.79
C ARG A 108 4.28 4.58 22.85
N LEU A 109 3.25 5.42 22.97
CA LEU A 109 2.13 5.21 23.89
C LEU A 109 1.34 3.95 23.55
N LEU A 110 1.07 3.72 22.25
CA LEU A 110 0.38 2.51 21.79
C LEU A 110 1.15 1.25 22.18
N LYS A 111 2.48 1.22 22.01
CA LYS A 111 3.31 0.09 22.40
C LYS A 111 3.37 -0.11 23.93
N GLN A 112 3.22 0.95 24.71
CA GLN A 112 3.09 0.85 26.17
C GLN A 112 1.75 0.25 26.59
N MET A 113 0.65 0.68 25.96
CA MET A 113 -0.69 0.18 26.24
C MET A 113 -0.94 -1.24 25.69
N MET A 114 -0.31 -1.59 24.58
CA MET A 114 -0.44 -2.89 23.92
C MET A 114 0.95 -3.51 23.68
N PRO A 115 1.63 -4.01 24.73
CA PRO A 115 3.01 -4.51 24.61
C PRO A 115 3.19 -5.66 23.62
N LYS A 116 2.14 -6.49 23.43
CA LYS A 116 2.13 -7.61 22.48
C LYS A 116 2.02 -7.17 21.01
N LEU A 117 1.58 -5.94 20.74
CA LEU A 117 1.43 -5.43 19.38
C LEU A 117 2.80 -5.27 18.70
N GLN A 118 2.96 -5.84 17.51
CA GLN A 118 4.22 -5.78 16.75
C GLN A 118 4.27 -4.49 15.92
N VAL A 119 4.88 -3.44 16.48
CA VAL A 119 4.90 -2.09 15.88
C VAL A 119 6.31 -1.72 15.41
N TYR A 120 6.43 -1.40 14.13
CA TYR A 120 7.64 -1.00 13.45
C TYR A 120 7.46 0.37 12.79
N VAL A 121 8.57 1.05 12.54
CA VAL A 121 8.60 2.31 11.79
C VAL A 121 9.61 2.20 10.65
N ILE A 122 9.29 2.74 9.48
CA ILE A 122 10.28 2.83 8.39
C ILE A 122 11.36 3.82 8.82
N SER A 123 12.62 3.35 8.87
CA SER A 123 13.75 4.16 9.28
C SER A 123 14.03 5.29 8.29
N ARG A 124 14.73 6.34 8.72
CA ARG A 124 15.13 7.45 7.84
C ARG A 124 15.94 6.95 6.62
N LEU A 125 16.85 6.01 6.83
CA LEU A 125 17.66 5.42 5.77
C LEU A 125 16.79 4.63 4.78
N LYS A 126 15.84 3.83 5.27
CA LYS A 126 14.93 3.07 4.41
C LYS A 126 13.96 3.98 3.64
N MET A 127 13.50 5.09 4.25
CA MET A 127 12.74 6.13 3.52
C MET A 127 13.55 6.73 2.37
N GLN A 128 14.84 7.05 2.59
CA GLN A 128 15.72 7.54 1.51
C GLN A 128 15.92 6.49 0.42
N HIS A 129 16.06 5.22 0.79
CA HIS A 129 16.15 4.13 -0.17
C HIS A 129 14.90 4.02 -1.05
N PHE A 130 13.70 4.13 -0.48
CA PHE A 130 12.47 4.12 -1.28
C PHE A 130 12.34 5.33 -2.20
N ASP A 131 12.87 6.50 -1.81
CA ASP A 131 12.94 7.68 -2.66
C ASP A 131 13.86 7.47 -3.88
N GLU A 132 15.05 6.90 -3.65
CA GLU A 132 16.02 6.61 -4.71
C GLU A 132 15.52 5.50 -5.63
N LEU A 133 14.84 4.48 -5.09
CA LEU A 133 14.18 3.45 -5.89
C LEU A 133 13.14 4.08 -6.83
N PHE A 134 12.28 4.95 -6.32
CA PHE A 134 11.28 5.64 -7.15
C PHE A 134 11.94 6.47 -8.25
N LYS A 135 12.99 7.21 -7.90
CA LYS A 135 13.74 8.01 -8.88
C LYS A 135 14.40 7.16 -9.94
N LYS A 136 15.00 6.02 -9.57
CA LYS A 136 15.61 5.08 -10.51
C LYS A 136 14.59 4.47 -11.47
N GLU A 137 13.44 4.06 -10.96
CA GLU A 137 12.38 3.41 -11.74
C GLU A 137 11.62 4.36 -12.67
N THR A 138 11.55 5.65 -12.32
CA THR A 138 10.68 6.62 -13.00
C THR A 138 11.42 7.76 -13.70
N GLY A 139 12.71 7.96 -13.37
CA GLY A 139 13.46 9.17 -13.72
C GLY A 139 12.98 10.43 -12.99
N LYS A 140 11.99 10.33 -12.09
CA LYS A 140 11.39 11.49 -11.40
C LYS A 140 11.87 11.57 -9.96
N ASP A 141 12.37 12.74 -9.58
CA ASP A 141 12.68 13.04 -8.19
C ASP A 141 11.41 13.53 -7.47
N ARG A 142 10.98 12.81 -6.42
CA ARG A 142 9.75 13.18 -5.69
C ARG A 142 9.87 14.58 -5.05
N LYS A 143 11.06 14.94 -4.53
CA LYS A 143 11.27 16.20 -3.81
C LYS A 143 11.24 17.36 -4.78
N ARG A 144 11.88 17.20 -5.95
CA ARG A 144 11.82 18.21 -7.02
C ARG A 144 10.40 18.37 -7.59
N SER A 145 9.63 17.29 -7.65
CA SER A 145 8.25 17.31 -8.13
C SER A 145 7.20 17.56 -7.04
N ASN A 146 7.65 17.94 -5.83
CA ASN A 146 6.86 18.17 -4.63
C ASN A 146 5.77 17.12 -4.35
N SER A 147 6.08 15.84 -4.61
CA SER A 147 5.15 14.72 -4.44
C SER A 147 5.57 13.80 -3.29
N TRP A 148 4.59 13.05 -2.79
CA TRP A 148 4.81 11.98 -1.82
C TRP A 148 4.59 10.62 -2.47
N LEU A 149 5.39 9.64 -2.08
CA LEU A 149 5.14 8.23 -2.39
C LEU A 149 3.86 7.80 -1.67
N SER A 150 3.04 6.99 -2.33
CA SER A 150 1.81 6.48 -1.71
C SER A 150 2.11 5.34 -0.72
N THR A 151 1.16 5.03 0.18
CA THR A 151 1.24 3.79 0.97
C THR A 151 1.34 2.55 0.07
N GLY A 152 0.71 2.60 -1.12
CA GLY A 152 0.81 1.54 -2.13
C GLY A 152 2.25 1.30 -2.59
N TRP A 153 3.03 2.37 -2.82
CA TRP A 153 4.45 2.27 -3.14
C TRP A 153 5.25 1.56 -2.06
N PHE A 154 5.14 2.02 -0.81
CA PHE A 154 5.84 1.40 0.32
C PHE A 154 5.43 -0.07 0.47
N THR A 155 4.14 -0.37 0.32
CA THR A 155 3.62 -1.73 0.50
C THR A 155 4.10 -2.66 -0.61
N MET A 156 4.08 -2.24 -1.88
CA MET A 156 4.60 -3.04 -2.99
C MET A 156 6.10 -3.29 -2.85
N ALA A 157 6.88 -2.26 -2.53
CA ALA A 157 8.33 -2.41 -2.34
C ALA A 157 8.66 -3.36 -1.18
N ILE A 158 7.94 -3.26 -0.06
CA ILE A 158 8.08 -4.19 1.07
C ILE A 158 7.65 -5.60 0.67
N ALA A 159 6.55 -5.77 -0.07
CA ALA A 159 6.07 -7.07 -0.50
C ALA A 159 7.09 -7.79 -1.39
N VAL A 160 7.76 -7.07 -2.31
CA VAL A 160 8.84 -7.64 -3.15
C VAL A 160 10.02 -8.12 -2.31
N GLU A 161 10.30 -7.50 -1.16
CA GLU A 161 11.39 -7.92 -0.27
C GLU A 161 11.06 -9.13 0.60
N ILE A 162 9.77 -9.40 0.87
CA ILE A 162 9.35 -10.40 1.86
C ILE A 162 8.55 -11.57 1.28
N CYS A 163 8.18 -11.54 0.00
CA CYS A 163 7.29 -12.52 -0.62
C CYS A 163 7.90 -13.16 -1.86
N ASP A 164 7.80 -14.49 -1.98
CA ASP A 164 8.23 -15.19 -3.21
C ASP A 164 7.20 -15.03 -4.36
N ARG A 165 5.90 -14.94 -4.00
CA ARG A 165 4.78 -14.68 -4.91
C ARG A 165 3.85 -13.64 -4.31
N ILE A 166 3.40 -12.68 -5.13
CA ILE A 166 2.50 -11.60 -4.72
C ILE A 166 1.25 -11.63 -5.62
N ASP A 167 0.10 -11.92 -5.02
CA ASP A 167 -1.21 -11.74 -5.66
C ASP A 167 -1.81 -10.42 -5.15
N VAL A 168 -1.95 -9.44 -6.04
CA VAL A 168 -2.43 -8.09 -5.76
C VAL A 168 -3.91 -7.97 -6.15
N TYR A 169 -4.76 -7.59 -5.20
CA TYR A 169 -6.20 -7.48 -5.39
C TYR A 169 -6.66 -6.02 -5.32
N GLY A 170 -7.53 -5.59 -6.24
CA GLY A 170 -8.10 -4.25 -6.24
C GLY A 170 -7.17 -3.21 -6.87
N MET A 171 -6.33 -3.58 -7.84
CA MET A 171 -5.43 -2.62 -8.48
C MET A 171 -5.72 -2.57 -9.97
N ILE A 172 -6.22 -1.45 -10.48
CA ILE A 172 -6.41 -1.23 -11.91
C ILE A 172 -5.06 -1.03 -12.65
N PRO A 173 -4.98 -1.37 -13.96
CA PRO A 173 -3.78 -1.09 -14.75
C PRO A 173 -3.57 0.42 -14.95
N PRO A 174 -2.33 0.88 -15.21
CA PRO A 174 -2.00 2.31 -15.28
C PRO A 174 -2.76 3.09 -16.37
N GLU A 175 -3.23 2.40 -17.41
CA GLU A 175 -3.92 3.02 -18.55
C GLU A 175 -5.45 2.99 -18.42
N PHE A 176 -5.98 2.36 -17.36
CA PHE A 176 -7.42 2.16 -17.15
C PHE A 176 -8.22 3.47 -17.16
N CYS A 177 -7.79 4.46 -16.38
CA CYS A 177 -8.46 5.76 -16.26
C CYS A 177 -8.32 6.67 -17.48
N LYS A 178 -7.65 6.24 -18.55
CA LYS A 178 -7.57 6.97 -19.82
C LYS A 178 -8.64 6.53 -20.82
N SER A 179 -9.28 5.39 -20.59
CA SER A 179 -10.24 4.83 -21.54
C SER A 179 -11.58 5.59 -21.47
N PRO A 180 -12.06 6.20 -22.56
CA PRO A 180 -13.34 6.89 -22.60
C PRO A 180 -14.56 5.94 -22.52
N LYS A 181 -14.35 4.62 -22.51
CA LYS A 181 -15.42 3.60 -22.48
C LYS A 181 -15.84 3.15 -21.08
N LEU A 182 -15.35 3.79 -20.01
CA LEU A 182 -15.65 3.40 -18.64
C LEU A 182 -16.83 4.20 -18.08
N GLU A 183 -18.05 3.69 -18.27
CA GLU A 183 -19.28 4.29 -17.75
C GLU A 183 -19.54 4.03 -16.26
N LEU A 184 -18.82 3.08 -15.65
CA LEU A 184 -19.03 2.71 -14.24
C LEU A 184 -18.05 3.45 -13.33
N SER A 185 -18.57 4.45 -12.61
CA SER A 185 -17.86 5.09 -11.51
C SER A 185 -17.61 4.07 -10.39
N VAL A 186 -16.37 3.96 -9.96
CA VAL A 186 -15.95 3.07 -8.88
C VAL A 186 -15.46 3.93 -7.72
N PRO A 187 -15.93 3.73 -6.48
CA PRO A 187 -15.45 4.49 -5.35
C PRO A 187 -13.96 4.23 -5.12
N TYR A 188 -13.22 5.26 -4.71
CA TYR A 188 -11.79 5.17 -4.42
C TYR A 188 -11.49 4.15 -3.32
N HIS A 189 -12.39 3.98 -2.36
CA HIS A 189 -12.29 2.97 -1.32
C HIS A 189 -13.52 2.06 -1.25
N TYR A 190 -13.34 0.74 -1.09
CA TYR A 190 -14.48 -0.20 -0.94
C TYR A 190 -15.32 0.06 0.31
N TYR A 191 -14.73 0.68 1.33
CA TYR A 191 -15.37 0.98 2.60
C TYR A 191 -15.93 2.40 2.70
N GLU A 192 -15.87 3.16 1.60
CA GLU A 192 -16.45 4.50 1.48
C GLU A 192 -17.24 4.57 0.17
N PRO A 193 -18.42 3.91 0.06
CA PRO A 193 -19.18 3.84 -1.19
C PRO A 193 -19.68 5.21 -1.69
N ALA A 194 -19.85 6.17 -0.77
CA ALA A 194 -20.14 7.58 -1.07
C ALA A 194 -18.88 8.46 -1.21
N GLY A 195 -17.69 7.84 -1.24
CA GLY A 195 -16.40 8.50 -1.39
C GLY A 195 -16.14 9.02 -2.81
N PRO A 196 -14.97 9.63 -3.05
CA PRO A 196 -14.60 10.14 -4.36
C PRO A 196 -14.46 9.00 -5.37
N ASP A 197 -14.69 9.29 -6.65
CA ASP A 197 -14.43 8.36 -7.76
C ASP A 197 -12.93 8.04 -7.88
N GLU A 198 -12.61 6.76 -8.08
CA GLU A 198 -11.24 6.25 -8.10
C GLU A 198 -10.39 6.92 -9.20
N CYS A 199 -10.92 7.03 -10.42
CA CYS A 199 -10.19 7.59 -11.54
C CYS A 199 -10.02 9.11 -11.43
N LYS A 200 -11.06 9.83 -10.98
CA LYS A 200 -10.94 11.27 -10.69
C LYS A 200 -9.86 11.52 -9.64
N MET A 201 -9.82 10.68 -8.60
CA MET A 201 -8.83 10.74 -7.54
C MET A 201 -7.42 10.50 -8.08
N TYR A 202 -7.20 9.41 -8.83
CA TYR A 202 -5.89 9.12 -9.42
C TYR A 202 -5.40 10.21 -10.37
N LEU A 203 -6.25 10.71 -11.27
CA LEU A 203 -5.87 11.74 -12.25
C LEU A 203 -5.55 13.08 -11.57
N SER A 204 -6.37 13.51 -10.59
CA SER A 204 -6.13 14.73 -9.82
C SER A 204 -4.78 14.69 -9.11
N HIS A 205 -4.44 13.58 -8.45
CA HIS A 205 -3.15 13.44 -7.77
C HIS A 205 -1.98 13.31 -8.76
N GLU A 206 -2.15 12.53 -9.84
CA GLU A 206 -1.11 12.35 -10.85
C GLU A 206 -0.70 13.68 -11.49
N GLN A 207 -1.65 14.60 -11.69
CA GLN A 207 -1.41 15.92 -12.31
C GLN A 207 -1.07 17.02 -11.30
N GLY A 208 -1.22 16.75 -10.00
CA GLY A 208 -0.95 17.71 -8.94
C GLY A 208 0.44 18.34 -9.01
N ARG A 209 0.52 19.64 -8.71
CA ARG A 209 1.78 20.43 -8.65
C ARG A 209 2.03 21.06 -7.28
N HIS A 210 1.01 21.15 -6.43
CA HIS A 210 1.05 21.77 -5.11
C HIS A 210 0.26 20.92 -4.11
N GLY A 211 0.70 20.91 -2.85
CA GLY A 211 0.04 20.14 -1.79
C GLY A 211 0.49 18.68 -1.69
N SER A 212 -0.27 17.89 -0.92
CA SER A 212 0.05 16.48 -0.65
C SER A 212 -0.52 15.55 -1.72
N HIS A 213 0.10 15.51 -2.90
CA HIS A 213 -0.33 14.64 -3.99
C HIS A 213 0.64 13.46 -4.22
N HIS A 214 0.13 12.42 -4.87
CA HIS A 214 0.84 11.18 -5.18
C HIS A 214 0.95 10.99 -6.70
N ARG A 215 1.91 10.18 -7.15
CA ARG A 215 2.03 9.84 -8.57
C ARG A 215 1.47 8.44 -8.83
N PHE A 216 0.19 8.24 -8.52
CA PHE A 216 -0.45 6.92 -8.51
C PHE A 216 -0.34 6.16 -9.84
N ILE A 217 -0.47 6.85 -10.98
CA ILE A 217 -0.37 6.23 -12.29
C ILE A 217 1.09 5.94 -12.61
N THR A 218 2.00 6.85 -12.28
CA THR A 218 3.44 6.61 -12.41
C THR A 218 3.88 5.39 -11.58
N GLU A 219 3.45 5.28 -10.32
CA GLU A 219 3.73 4.14 -9.44
C GLU A 219 3.19 2.83 -10.04
N LYS A 220 1.94 2.81 -10.53
CA LYS A 220 1.35 1.63 -11.18
C LYS A 220 2.11 1.17 -12.43
N ARG A 221 2.72 2.10 -13.20
CA ARG A 221 3.60 1.72 -14.32
C ARG A 221 4.84 0.98 -13.84
N VAL A 222 5.43 1.39 -12.72
CA VAL A 222 6.55 0.66 -12.11
C VAL A 222 6.09 -0.72 -11.66
N PHE A 223 4.93 -0.86 -11.02
CA PHE A 223 4.41 -2.17 -10.60
C PHE A 223 4.15 -3.09 -11.79
N ALA A 224 3.67 -2.55 -12.92
CA ALA A 224 3.55 -3.29 -14.17
C ALA A 224 4.93 -3.75 -14.70
N ASN A 225 5.98 -2.93 -14.56
CA ASN A 225 7.35 -3.34 -14.90
C ASN A 225 7.88 -4.42 -13.96
N TRP A 226 7.67 -4.27 -12.65
CA TRP A 226 8.04 -5.27 -11.65
C TRP A 226 7.36 -6.60 -11.88
N ALA A 227 6.09 -6.62 -12.30
CA ALA A 227 5.38 -7.86 -12.63
C ALA A 227 5.91 -8.59 -13.88
N ARG A 228 6.83 -7.98 -14.64
CA ARG A 228 7.59 -8.67 -15.70
C ARG A 228 8.86 -9.35 -15.18
N MET A 229 9.35 -8.94 -14.01
CA MET A 229 10.62 -9.40 -13.42
C MET A 229 10.41 -10.29 -12.20
N PHE A 230 9.34 -10.05 -11.45
CA PHE A 230 8.97 -10.75 -10.22
C PHE A 230 7.64 -11.47 -10.40
N ASN A 231 7.38 -12.44 -9.52
CA ASN A 231 6.17 -13.26 -9.53
C ASN A 231 4.97 -12.49 -8.94
N ILE A 232 4.50 -11.48 -9.67
CA ILE A 232 3.41 -10.58 -9.27
C ILE A 232 2.23 -10.76 -10.23
N HIS A 233 1.03 -10.94 -9.67
CA HIS A 233 -0.21 -11.08 -10.43
C HIS A 233 -1.27 -10.11 -9.91
N PHE A 234 -2.07 -9.54 -10.81
CA PHE A 234 -3.11 -8.57 -10.48
C PHE A 234 -4.51 -9.14 -10.74
N TYR A 235 -5.40 -8.90 -9.78
CA TYR A 235 -6.78 -9.32 -9.79
C TYR A 235 -7.70 -8.15 -9.37
N GLN A 236 -8.94 -8.16 -9.86
CA GLN A 236 -9.99 -7.16 -9.58
C GLN A 236 -9.56 -5.73 -9.96
N PRO A 237 -9.50 -5.41 -11.27
CA PRO A 237 -9.70 -6.32 -12.41
C PRO A 237 -8.47 -7.21 -12.65
N ASP A 238 -8.67 -8.33 -13.34
CA ASP A 238 -7.58 -9.22 -13.73
C ASP A 238 -6.82 -8.61 -14.91
N TRP A 239 -5.51 -8.41 -14.77
CA TRP A 239 -4.66 -7.91 -15.85
C TRP A 239 -3.21 -8.34 -15.68
N ARG A 240 -2.46 -8.28 -16.78
CA ARG A 240 -1.01 -8.55 -16.82
C ARG A 240 -0.33 -7.50 -17.69
N PRO A 241 0.91 -7.09 -17.36
CA PRO A 241 1.67 -6.20 -18.21
C PRO A 241 1.92 -6.85 -19.59
N ALA A 242 1.81 -6.08 -20.67
CA ALA A 242 2.16 -6.55 -22.00
C ALA A 242 3.63 -7.02 -22.04
N PRO A 243 3.98 -8.06 -22.80
CA PRO A 243 5.38 -8.50 -22.97
C PRO A 243 6.26 -7.35 -23.44
N VAL A 244 7.54 -7.35 -23.07
CA VAL A 244 8.50 -6.41 -23.65
C VAL A 244 8.70 -6.82 -25.11
N THR A 245 8.22 -6.02 -26.05
CA THR A 245 8.54 -6.20 -27.47
C THR A 245 10.05 -5.97 -27.63
N LYS A 246 10.81 -7.04 -27.87
CA LYS A 246 12.19 -6.91 -28.34
C LYS A 246 12.11 -6.32 -29.74
N ASN A 247 12.44 -5.04 -29.89
CA ASN A 247 12.79 -4.54 -31.21
C ASN A 247 14.06 -5.27 -31.65
N SER A 248 13.91 -6.14 -32.63
CA SER A 248 15.01 -6.72 -33.40
C SER A 248 15.66 -5.59 -34.22
N THR A 249 16.59 -4.88 -33.60
CA THR A 249 17.58 -4.05 -34.28
C THR A 249 18.93 -4.37 -33.66
N ASP A 250 19.45 -5.53 -34.03
CA ASP A 250 20.88 -5.80 -34.15
C ASP A 250 20.99 -6.75 -35.35
N SER A 251 21.32 -6.17 -36.50
CA SER A 251 21.75 -6.83 -37.72
C SER A 251 22.88 -6.00 -38.30
#